data_AF-A0A4Q3FTC2-F1
#
_entry.id   AF-A0A4Q3FTC2-F1
#
_cell.length_a   1.000
_cell.length_b   1.000
_cell.length_c   1.000
_cell.angle_alpha   90.00
_cell.angle_beta   90.00
_cell.angle_gamma   90.00
#
_symmetry.space_group_name_H-M   'P 1'
#
loop_
_entity.id
_entity.type
_entity.pdbx_description
1 polymer ?
#
loop_
_entity_poly.entity_id
_entity_poly.type
_entity_poly.pdbx_seq_one_letter_code
_entity_poly.pdbx_strand_id
1 'polypeptide(L)'
;MLKRVFLITVISIASFSTVFLSVSSCNNQSSKARDSVKMISQNVQNGQILAQKYCSSCHLYTAPSYLDKETWQKHVLPAMAPKLGIAVYTDDQYVNNPGKRSTVTYDEWMKIVDYYQKTAPSKLPSVKPPVSAVKDWAIFNLKKPVTEPEFISTTTMVSVDTANQQLYSGDATTNNVNQWNQKLKPTVFTNFPSPVVYASYPEKNKIVFTCIGNMMAIDVAEGKVLAFNKNTEKPDTLSTNLPRPVQSISADFNKDGLSDYVVCGFGHNIGSLYWLKQKQNHQFEKFIIRDVPGAIQAITGDYNHDGWPDVMCLFAQAQEGIWLFLNNQHGGFTTKNLMRFLPVFGSNSFQIADFNHDGNPDILYTCGDNSDYSKILKPYHGMYIYLNQGNFQFKKSYFYPIDGCTKAMAADFDNDGDLDVATIAFFSDFKNNPSKGFIYFEQEQPLHFIPHTVPVNQYGRWICMDVNDWNHDNKPDIVLGNFSMGFNNIDGFKPNWNLKLPLIVLQNTSPKK
;
A
#
# COMPACT_ATOMS: atom_id res chain seq x y z
N MET A 1 65.53 29.85 -64.06
CA MET A 1 66.37 29.18 -65.07
C MET A 1 65.83 27.76 -65.28
N LEU A 2 65.42 27.41 -66.51
CA LEU A 2 66.04 26.39 -67.38
C LEU A 2 66.05 24.96 -66.77
N LYS A 3 65.29 24.02 -67.37
CA LYS A 3 65.73 23.03 -68.41
C LYS A 3 66.74 21.99 -67.86
N ARG A 4 66.71 20.69 -68.18
CA ARG A 4 65.81 19.72 -68.86
C ARG A 4 66.65 18.43 -69.06
N VAL A 5 66.11 17.25 -68.70
CA VAL A 5 66.25 15.93 -69.41
C VAL A 5 67.63 15.19 -69.40
N PHE A 6 67.54 13.86 -69.68
CA PHE A 6 68.54 12.82 -70.06
C PHE A 6 69.05 11.89 -68.92
N LEU A 7 69.14 10.54 -69.05
CA LEU A 7 68.53 9.55 -69.98
C LEU A 7 68.80 8.07 -69.53
N ILE A 8 67.90 7.11 -69.86
CA ILE A 8 68.11 5.66 -70.24
C ILE A 8 69.10 4.76 -69.41
N THR A 9 68.67 3.67 -68.73
CA THR A 9 68.71 2.20 -69.10
C THR A 9 68.31 1.31 -67.87
N VAL A 10 68.06 -0.02 -67.87
CA VAL A 10 67.34 -0.96 -68.80
C VAL A 10 67.00 -2.33 -68.10
N ILE A 11 65.80 -2.89 -68.38
CA ILE A 11 65.28 -4.30 -68.38
C ILE A 11 65.77 -5.40 -67.37
N SER A 12 64.82 -5.93 -66.57
CA SER A 12 64.37 -7.36 -66.51
C SER A 12 63.25 -7.53 -65.44
N ILE A 13 61.96 -7.69 -65.79
CA ILE A 13 61.19 -8.93 -66.10
C ILE A 13 60.69 -9.71 -64.85
N ALA A 14 59.42 -10.20 -64.94
CA ALA A 14 58.64 -10.97 -63.95
C ALA A 14 57.97 -10.14 -62.82
N SER A 15 56.66 -10.21 -62.53
CA SER A 15 55.56 -11.05 -63.07
C SER A 15 54.19 -10.34 -63.03
N PHE A 16 53.29 -10.75 -63.93
CA PHE A 16 51.84 -10.48 -63.86
C PHE A 16 51.19 -11.22 -62.68
N SER A 17 50.27 -10.58 -61.95
CA SER A 17 48.89 -11.08 -61.74
C SER A 17 48.05 -10.26 -60.73
N THR A 18 46.85 -9.88 -61.19
CA THR A 18 45.60 -9.69 -60.41
C THR A 18 45.59 -8.81 -59.16
N VAL A 19 45.24 -7.53 -59.35
CA VAL A 19 44.39 -6.78 -58.42
C VAL A 19 42.95 -7.32 -58.52
N PHE A 20 42.37 -7.83 -57.43
CA PHE A 20 40.94 -7.77 -57.07
C PHE A 20 40.69 -8.65 -55.83
N LEU A 21 40.41 -8.05 -54.66
CA LEU A 21 39.64 -8.61 -53.51
C LEU A 21 39.81 -7.76 -52.23
N SER A 22 39.05 -6.68 -52.06
CA SER A 22 39.02 -5.92 -50.80
C SER A 22 37.77 -5.04 -50.55
N VAL A 23 36.58 -5.48 -50.99
CA VAL A 23 35.31 -4.73 -50.72
C VAL A 23 34.22 -5.57 -50.04
N SER A 24 34.29 -6.91 -50.08
CA SER A 24 33.21 -7.78 -49.60
C SER A 24 33.16 -8.00 -48.07
N SER A 25 34.19 -7.64 -47.31
CA SER A 25 34.29 -7.97 -45.87
C SER A 25 33.60 -6.94 -44.96
N CYS A 26 33.70 -5.64 -45.27
CA CYS A 26 33.09 -4.59 -44.44
C CYS A 26 31.56 -4.55 -44.55
N ASN A 27 31.00 -4.88 -45.72
CA ASN A 27 29.55 -4.88 -45.93
C ASN A 27 28.84 -5.99 -45.15
N ASN A 28 29.54 -7.10 -44.89
CA ASN A 28 28.99 -8.29 -44.24
C ASN A 28 28.98 -8.22 -42.70
N GLN A 29 29.76 -7.30 -42.11
CA GLN A 29 29.67 -6.96 -40.70
C GLN A 29 28.54 -5.94 -40.44
N SER A 30 28.33 -4.99 -41.36
CA SER A 30 27.26 -3.99 -41.22
C SER A 30 25.86 -4.59 -41.38
N SER A 31 25.68 -5.58 -42.27
CA SER A 31 24.44 -6.35 -42.39
C SER A 31 24.14 -7.13 -41.11
N LYS A 32 25.08 -7.98 -40.65
CA LYS A 32 24.93 -8.76 -39.41
C LYS A 32 24.65 -7.89 -38.19
N ALA A 33 25.25 -6.70 -38.09
CA ALA A 33 24.95 -5.75 -37.01
C ALA A 33 23.52 -5.20 -37.13
N ARG A 34 23.07 -4.80 -38.33
CA ARG A 34 21.69 -4.33 -38.58
C ARG A 34 20.66 -5.43 -38.32
N ASP A 35 20.90 -6.65 -38.78
CA ASP A 35 20.03 -7.79 -38.55
C ASP A 35 19.98 -8.16 -37.07
N SER A 36 21.11 -8.08 -36.36
CA SER A 36 21.18 -8.30 -34.91
C SER A 36 20.41 -7.21 -34.14
N VAL A 37 20.53 -5.93 -34.50
CA VAL A 37 19.74 -4.82 -33.93
C VAL A 37 18.25 -5.00 -34.23
N LYS A 38 17.89 -5.44 -35.44
CA LYS A 38 16.50 -5.71 -35.84
C LYS A 38 15.92 -6.90 -35.06
N MET A 39 16.68 -7.99 -34.88
CA MET A 39 16.29 -9.15 -34.08
C MET A 39 16.17 -8.82 -32.59
N ILE A 40 17.07 -7.98 -32.05
CA ILE A 40 16.96 -7.43 -30.69
C ILE A 40 15.68 -6.60 -30.55
N SER A 41 15.39 -5.70 -31.49
CA SER A 41 14.17 -4.90 -31.50
C SER A 41 12.91 -5.79 -31.57
N GLN A 42 12.93 -6.82 -32.41
CA GLN A 42 11.83 -7.77 -32.53
C GLN A 42 11.64 -8.62 -31.26
N ASN A 43 12.72 -9.06 -30.60
CA ASN A 43 12.64 -9.80 -29.34
C ASN A 43 12.07 -8.94 -28.21
N VAL A 44 12.46 -7.67 -28.12
CA VAL A 44 11.91 -6.70 -27.15
C VAL A 44 10.41 -6.46 -27.40
N GLN A 45 9.99 -6.29 -28.66
CA GLN A 45 8.56 -6.15 -29.01
C GLN A 45 7.77 -7.42 -28.71
N ASN A 46 8.31 -8.60 -29.05
CA ASN A 46 7.68 -9.88 -28.72
C ASN A 46 7.59 -10.06 -27.20
N GLY A 47 8.63 -9.71 -26.45
CA GLY A 47 8.66 -9.72 -25.00
C GLY A 47 7.60 -8.83 -24.35
N GLN A 48 7.36 -7.64 -24.91
CA GLN A 48 6.26 -6.76 -24.49
C GLN A 48 4.89 -7.44 -24.65
N ILE A 49 4.62 -8.03 -25.82
CA ILE A 49 3.35 -8.72 -26.11
C ILE A 49 3.16 -9.92 -25.17
N LEU A 50 4.22 -10.70 -24.94
CA LEU A 50 4.21 -11.85 -24.03
C LEU A 50 4.00 -11.42 -22.57
N ALA A 51 4.62 -10.31 -22.14
CA ALA A 51 4.41 -9.75 -20.81
C ALA A 51 2.97 -9.25 -20.63
N GLN A 52 2.42 -8.55 -21.63
CA GLN A 52 1.02 -8.12 -21.63
C GLN A 52 0.04 -9.32 -21.61
N LYS A 53 0.37 -10.42 -22.28
CA LYS A 53 -0.44 -11.66 -22.29
C LYS A 53 -0.40 -12.42 -20.97
N TYR A 54 0.80 -12.67 -20.42
CA TYR A 54 0.97 -13.58 -19.28
C TYR A 54 1.01 -12.84 -17.94
N CYS A 55 1.66 -11.68 -17.85
CA CYS A 55 1.78 -10.90 -16.61
C CYS A 55 0.52 -10.08 -16.27
N SER A 56 -0.49 -10.06 -17.15
CA SER A 56 -1.83 -9.49 -16.85
C SER A 56 -2.85 -10.53 -16.38
N SER A 57 -2.48 -11.81 -16.30
CA SER A 57 -3.42 -12.91 -16.01
C SER A 57 -3.92 -12.94 -14.56
N CYS A 58 -3.11 -12.47 -13.59
CA CYS A 58 -3.45 -12.43 -12.17
C CYS A 58 -3.82 -11.03 -11.67
N HIS A 59 -3.18 -10.00 -12.21
CA HIS A 59 -3.25 -8.60 -11.77
C HIS A 59 -3.10 -7.65 -12.98
N LEU A 60 -3.18 -6.33 -12.77
CA LEU A 60 -2.92 -5.38 -13.87
C LEU A 60 -1.48 -5.50 -14.41
N TYR A 61 -1.30 -5.26 -15.71
CA TYR A 61 0.01 -5.27 -16.35
C TYR A 61 0.89 -4.09 -15.88
N THR A 62 2.02 -4.40 -15.24
CA THR A 62 3.00 -3.40 -14.81
C THR A 62 4.08 -3.21 -15.88
N ALA A 63 4.12 -2.02 -16.50
CA ALA A 63 5.14 -1.68 -17.48
C ALA A 63 6.56 -1.55 -16.85
N PRO A 64 7.65 -1.76 -17.62
CA PRO A 64 9.02 -1.64 -17.12
C PRO A 64 9.35 -0.29 -16.48
N SER A 65 8.68 0.80 -16.89
CA SER A 65 8.88 2.15 -16.38
C SER A 65 8.49 2.36 -14.90
N TYR A 66 7.80 1.42 -14.26
CA TYR A 66 7.31 1.57 -12.88
C TYR A 66 8.33 1.19 -11.79
N LEU A 67 9.40 0.46 -12.13
CA LEU A 67 10.52 0.15 -11.24
C LEU A 67 11.84 0.35 -11.99
N ASP A 68 12.95 0.49 -11.25
CA ASP A 68 14.26 0.50 -11.89
C ASP A 68 14.67 -0.92 -12.38
N LYS A 69 15.67 -0.94 -13.26
CA LYS A 69 16.20 -2.13 -13.91
C LYS A 69 16.75 -3.18 -12.94
N GLU A 70 17.42 -2.76 -11.86
CA GLU A 70 18.01 -3.67 -10.88
C GLU A 70 16.92 -4.36 -10.07
N THR A 71 15.92 -3.60 -9.61
CA THR A 71 14.74 -4.12 -8.91
C THR A 71 13.96 -5.12 -9.77
N TRP A 72 13.76 -4.84 -11.07
CA TRP A 72 13.16 -5.83 -11.99
C TRP A 72 13.99 -7.10 -12.11
N GLN A 73 15.30 -6.97 -12.33
CA GLN A 73 16.22 -8.07 -12.61
C GLN A 73 16.42 -9.00 -11.42
N LYS A 74 16.68 -8.44 -10.23
CA LYS A 74 17.13 -9.19 -9.05
C LYS A 74 16.02 -9.61 -8.10
N HIS A 75 14.83 -9.01 -8.20
CA HIS A 75 13.77 -9.22 -7.21
C HIS A 75 12.43 -9.57 -7.85
N VAL A 76 11.90 -8.73 -8.74
CA VAL A 76 10.51 -8.92 -9.24
C VAL A 76 10.39 -10.05 -10.27
N LEU A 77 11.21 -10.06 -11.34
CA LEU A 77 11.19 -11.16 -12.31
C LEU A 77 11.52 -12.52 -11.67
N PRO A 78 12.51 -12.63 -10.75
CA PRO A 78 12.77 -13.87 -10.00
C PRO A 78 11.59 -14.33 -9.14
N ALA A 79 10.87 -13.43 -8.47
CA ALA A 79 9.68 -13.79 -7.71
C ALA A 79 8.49 -14.19 -8.60
N MET A 80 8.41 -13.65 -9.83
CA MET A 80 7.36 -13.97 -10.80
C MET A 80 7.59 -15.29 -11.54
N ALA A 81 8.83 -15.66 -11.87
CA ALA A 81 9.13 -16.82 -12.72
C ALA A 81 8.49 -18.14 -12.21
N PRO A 82 8.58 -18.49 -10.91
CA PRO A 82 7.97 -19.70 -10.36
C PRO A 82 6.43 -19.72 -10.46
N LYS A 83 5.78 -18.54 -10.43
CA LYS A 83 4.31 -18.41 -10.58
C LYS A 83 3.84 -18.71 -12.01
N LEU A 84 4.74 -18.64 -13.00
CA LEU A 84 4.48 -19.02 -14.40
C LEU A 84 5.08 -20.39 -14.78
N GLY A 85 5.71 -21.08 -13.83
CA GLY A 85 6.31 -22.42 -13.98
C GLY A 85 7.82 -22.44 -14.22
N ILE A 86 8.46 -21.30 -14.45
CA ILE A 86 9.91 -21.21 -14.69
C ILE A 86 10.66 -21.31 -13.35
N ALA A 87 11.73 -22.12 -13.31
CA ALA A 87 12.56 -22.24 -12.10
C ALA A 87 13.68 -21.19 -12.09
N VAL A 88 14.07 -20.75 -10.89
CA VAL A 88 15.18 -19.81 -10.65
C VAL A 88 16.29 -20.59 -9.95
N TYR A 89 17.52 -20.43 -10.42
CA TYR A 89 18.70 -21.07 -9.82
C TYR A 89 19.34 -20.15 -8.77
N THR A 90 19.64 -18.91 -9.17
CA THR A 90 20.17 -17.82 -8.33
C THR A 90 19.70 -16.50 -8.93
N ASP A 91 19.17 -15.57 -8.13
CA ASP A 91 18.74 -14.23 -8.53
C ASP A 91 18.14 -14.14 -9.95
N ASP A 92 18.92 -13.69 -10.94
CA ASP A 92 18.50 -13.46 -12.33
C ASP A 92 18.65 -14.65 -13.29
N GLN A 93 19.07 -15.82 -12.80
CA GLN A 93 19.30 -17.03 -13.61
C GLN A 93 18.10 -17.97 -13.61
N TYR A 94 17.50 -18.13 -14.80
CA TYR A 94 16.33 -18.97 -15.03
C TYR A 94 16.69 -20.30 -15.68
N VAL A 95 15.94 -21.35 -15.34
CA VAL A 95 16.04 -22.66 -15.97
C VAL A 95 14.65 -23.24 -16.28
N ASN A 96 14.57 -24.06 -17.32
CA ASN A 96 13.33 -24.79 -17.64
C ASN A 96 12.98 -25.78 -16.52
N ASN A 97 11.69 -25.96 -16.26
CA ASN A 97 11.19 -26.83 -15.19
C ASN A 97 10.31 -27.96 -15.76
N PRO A 98 10.90 -28.99 -16.39
CA PRO A 98 10.15 -30.04 -17.08
C PRO A 98 9.23 -30.87 -16.16
N GLY A 99 9.40 -30.78 -14.83
CA GLY A 99 8.54 -31.43 -13.83
C GLY A 99 7.31 -30.61 -13.41
N LYS A 100 7.12 -29.38 -13.90
CA LYS A 100 5.95 -28.55 -13.60
C LYS A 100 5.22 -28.09 -14.87
N ARG A 101 3.89 -28.07 -14.81
CA ARG A 101 3.05 -27.42 -15.81
C ARG A 101 3.39 -25.92 -15.85
N SER A 102 3.96 -25.48 -16.97
CA SER A 102 4.35 -24.09 -17.18
C SER A 102 3.32 -23.36 -18.04
N THR A 103 3.03 -22.10 -17.69
CA THR A 103 2.11 -21.22 -18.42
C THR A 103 2.80 -20.52 -19.59
N VAL A 104 4.13 -20.44 -19.53
CA VAL A 104 5.02 -19.81 -20.51
C VAL A 104 6.17 -20.77 -20.83
N THR A 105 6.63 -20.81 -22.08
CA THR A 105 7.85 -21.55 -22.43
C THR A 105 9.10 -20.80 -21.97
N TYR A 106 10.23 -21.50 -21.82
CA TYR A 106 11.51 -20.86 -21.46
C TYR A 106 11.89 -19.74 -22.46
N ASP A 107 11.73 -19.98 -23.77
CA ASP A 107 12.06 -18.99 -24.81
C ASP A 107 11.12 -17.77 -24.81
N GLU A 108 9.85 -17.94 -24.42
CA GLU A 108 8.94 -16.81 -24.20
C GLU A 108 9.32 -16.04 -22.94
N TRP A 109 9.66 -16.74 -21.85
CA TRP A 109 10.11 -16.10 -20.60
C TRP A 109 11.37 -15.27 -20.82
N MET A 110 12.37 -15.80 -21.52
CA MET A 110 13.60 -15.05 -21.79
C MET A 110 13.36 -13.82 -22.67
N LYS A 111 12.33 -13.80 -23.53
CA LYS A 111 11.91 -12.58 -24.25
C LYS A 111 11.25 -11.56 -23.32
N ILE A 112 10.43 -12.00 -22.36
CA ILE A 112 9.87 -11.13 -21.31
C ILE A 112 11.01 -10.50 -20.49
N VAL A 113 11.96 -11.31 -20.03
CA VAL A 113 13.16 -10.84 -19.31
C VAL A 113 13.90 -9.80 -20.16
N ASP A 114 14.22 -10.12 -21.42
CA ASP A 114 14.93 -9.22 -22.34
C ASP A 114 14.22 -7.86 -22.53
N TYR A 115 12.88 -7.87 -22.63
CA TYR A 115 12.07 -6.66 -22.69
C TYR A 115 12.23 -5.78 -21.45
N TYR A 116 12.03 -6.32 -20.24
CA TYR A 116 12.20 -5.55 -18.99
C TYR A 116 13.66 -5.10 -18.81
N GLN A 117 14.63 -5.98 -19.03
CA GLN A 117 16.07 -5.67 -18.90
C GLN A 117 16.53 -4.56 -19.84
N LYS A 118 15.99 -4.47 -21.06
CA LYS A 118 16.39 -3.43 -22.02
C LYS A 118 15.64 -2.12 -21.84
N THR A 119 14.37 -2.16 -21.42
CA THR A 119 13.49 -0.98 -21.42
C THR A 119 13.20 -0.36 -20.04
N ALA A 120 13.46 -1.07 -18.93
CA ALA A 120 13.38 -0.48 -17.60
C ALA A 120 14.45 0.62 -17.43
N PRO A 121 14.12 1.76 -16.78
CA PRO A 121 15.06 2.82 -16.51
C PRO A 121 16.10 2.38 -15.47
N SER A 122 17.30 2.99 -15.49
CA SER A 122 18.31 2.76 -14.45
C SER A 122 17.94 3.36 -13.09
N LYS A 123 17.02 4.34 -13.08
CA LYS A 123 16.47 4.97 -11.87
C LYS A 123 15.09 5.55 -12.21
N LEU A 124 14.15 5.49 -11.27
CA LEU A 124 12.86 6.16 -11.42
C LEU A 124 13.01 7.70 -11.44
N PRO A 125 12.16 8.41 -12.20
CA PRO A 125 12.14 9.87 -12.17
C PRO A 125 11.73 10.36 -10.78
N SER A 126 12.32 11.45 -10.30
CA SER A 126 11.81 12.14 -9.11
C SER A 126 10.57 12.95 -9.46
N VAL A 127 9.60 12.98 -8.54
CA VAL A 127 8.43 13.85 -8.63
C VAL A 127 8.56 14.95 -7.58
N LYS A 128 8.32 16.19 -8.00
CA LYS A 128 8.19 17.33 -7.09
C LYS A 128 6.73 17.40 -6.61
N PRO A 129 6.46 17.70 -5.34
CA PRO A 129 5.10 17.95 -4.89
C PRO A 129 4.53 19.22 -5.57
N PRO A 130 3.20 19.31 -5.74
CA PRO A 130 2.57 20.48 -6.36
C PRO A 130 2.76 21.76 -5.53
N VAL A 131 2.74 21.63 -4.20
CA VAL A 131 2.98 22.69 -3.22
C VAL A 131 4.15 22.25 -2.33
N SER A 132 5.01 23.19 -1.92
CA SER A 132 6.09 22.87 -0.97
C SER A 132 5.55 22.89 0.45
N ALA A 133 5.89 21.88 1.26
CA ALA A 133 5.42 21.83 2.63
C ALA A 133 6.03 22.94 3.51
N VAL A 134 5.19 23.58 4.31
CA VAL A 134 5.57 24.45 5.42
C VAL A 134 6.11 23.56 6.57
N LYS A 135 6.97 24.13 7.42
CA LYS A 135 7.53 23.43 8.59
C LYS A 135 7.22 24.22 9.86
N ASP A 136 6.08 23.92 10.45
CA ASP A 136 5.52 24.54 11.64
C ASP A 136 4.76 23.49 12.47
N TRP A 137 3.86 23.91 13.36
CA TRP A 137 2.97 23.02 14.11
C TRP A 137 1.53 22.97 13.55
N ALA A 138 1.25 23.69 12.46
CA ALA A 138 -0.11 24.07 12.05
C ALA A 138 -0.95 24.51 13.27
N ILE A 139 -2.12 23.89 13.45
CA ILE A 139 -3.05 24.11 14.56
C ILE A 139 -2.81 23.22 15.80
N PHE A 140 -1.72 22.42 15.83
CA PHE A 140 -1.56 21.34 16.82
C PHE A 140 -0.60 21.64 17.97
N ASN A 141 -0.93 21.11 19.16
CA ASN A 141 -0.05 21.04 20.32
C ASN A 141 0.26 19.58 20.71
N LEU A 142 1.54 19.26 20.88
CA LEU A 142 1.98 17.90 21.25
C LEU A 142 1.61 17.54 22.71
N LYS A 143 0.97 16.39 22.88
CA LYS A 143 0.88 15.66 24.15
C LYS A 143 1.62 14.32 24.03
N LYS A 144 2.18 13.88 25.16
CA LYS A 144 2.91 12.62 25.29
C LYS A 144 2.48 11.88 26.56
N PRO A 145 2.56 10.55 26.59
CA PRO A 145 2.56 9.77 27.82
C PRO A 145 3.43 10.36 28.94
N VAL A 146 2.94 10.29 30.18
CA VAL A 146 3.66 10.74 31.39
C VAL A 146 4.88 9.88 31.74
N THR A 147 4.93 8.66 31.21
CA THR A 147 5.99 7.67 31.44
C THR A 147 6.23 6.89 30.16
N GLU A 148 7.51 6.66 29.82
CA GLU A 148 7.89 5.75 28.74
C GLU A 148 8.02 4.32 29.28
N PRO A 149 7.57 3.29 28.55
CA PRO A 149 7.77 1.89 28.93
C PRO A 149 9.25 1.51 28.86
N GLU A 150 9.66 0.46 29.56
CA GLU A 150 11.06 0.01 29.53
C GLU A 150 11.46 -0.65 28.20
N PHE A 151 10.49 -1.25 27.51
CA PHE A 151 10.65 -1.98 26.25
C PHE A 151 10.48 -1.07 25.01
N ILE A 152 10.81 -1.63 23.85
CA ILE A 152 10.71 -0.94 22.55
C ILE A 152 9.26 -0.90 22.10
N SER A 153 8.78 0.27 21.69
CA SER A 153 7.38 0.47 21.30
C SER A 153 7.06 -0.29 20.01
N THR A 154 6.00 -1.10 20.06
CA THR A 154 5.49 -1.90 18.94
C THR A 154 3.99 -1.72 18.79
N THR A 155 3.53 -0.47 18.82
CA THR A 155 2.10 -0.13 18.83
C THR A 155 1.45 -0.47 17.50
N THR A 156 0.47 -1.37 17.53
CA THR A 156 -0.22 -1.93 16.36
C THR A 156 -1.56 -1.30 16.06
N MET A 157 -2.13 -0.61 17.05
CA MET A 157 -3.42 0.06 16.97
C MET A 157 -3.38 1.26 17.91
N VAL A 158 -3.98 2.36 17.49
CA VAL A 158 -4.51 3.43 18.36
C VAL A 158 -5.99 3.59 18.00
N SER A 159 -6.85 3.82 18.99
CA SER A 159 -8.29 4.01 18.74
C SER A 159 -8.94 4.82 19.87
N VAL A 160 -9.65 5.89 19.49
CA VAL A 160 -10.33 6.81 20.39
C VAL A 160 -11.82 6.48 20.41
N ASP A 161 -12.30 5.98 21.55
CA ASP A 161 -13.73 5.83 21.83
C ASP A 161 -14.24 7.16 22.41
N THR A 162 -14.61 8.12 21.54
CA THR A 162 -15.16 9.42 21.96
C THR A 162 -16.43 9.25 22.79
N ALA A 163 -17.26 8.25 22.49
CA ALA A 163 -18.52 8.00 23.21
C ALA A 163 -18.30 7.54 24.67
N ASN A 164 -17.18 6.85 24.96
CA ASN A 164 -16.80 6.42 26.31
C ASN A 164 -15.59 7.14 26.89
N GLN A 165 -15.12 8.22 26.23
CA GLN A 165 -14.00 9.06 26.66
C GLN A 165 -12.68 8.29 26.85
N GLN A 166 -12.40 7.33 25.96
CA GLN A 166 -11.35 6.33 26.18
C GLN A 166 -10.45 6.11 24.95
N LEU A 167 -9.17 6.49 25.07
CA LEU A 167 -8.14 6.09 24.11
C LEU A 167 -7.61 4.69 24.45
N TYR A 168 -7.48 3.84 23.43
CA TYR A 168 -6.89 2.50 23.48
C TYR A 168 -5.64 2.42 22.60
N SER A 169 -4.69 1.54 22.95
CA SER A 169 -3.61 1.13 22.04
C SER A 169 -3.24 -0.34 22.16
N GLY A 170 -3.07 -1.04 21.04
CA GLY A 170 -2.52 -2.40 20.99
C GLY A 170 -0.98 -2.40 20.90
N ASP A 171 -0.32 -3.43 21.42
CA ASP A 171 1.13 -3.63 21.34
C ASP A 171 1.50 -5.05 20.90
N ALA A 172 2.43 -5.19 19.93
CA ALA A 172 2.82 -6.49 19.38
C ALA A 172 3.86 -7.27 20.18
N THR A 173 4.59 -6.63 21.10
CA THR A 173 5.58 -7.32 21.95
C THR A 173 4.89 -8.05 23.09
N THR A 174 3.84 -7.45 23.64
CA THR A 174 3.13 -7.95 24.83
C THR A 174 1.76 -8.56 24.52
N ASN A 175 1.19 -8.30 23.34
CA ASN A 175 -0.23 -8.54 23.00
C ASN A 175 -1.22 -7.82 23.94
N ASN A 176 -0.79 -6.84 24.72
CA ASN A 176 -1.69 -6.06 25.57
C ASN A 176 -2.42 -5.01 24.74
N VAL A 177 -3.69 -4.79 25.06
CA VAL A 177 -4.35 -3.51 24.81
C VAL A 177 -4.23 -2.67 26.08
N ASN A 178 -3.81 -1.42 25.94
CA ASN A 178 -3.72 -0.45 27.03
C ASN A 178 -4.83 0.58 26.87
N GLN A 179 -5.45 0.97 27.98
CA GLN A 179 -6.31 2.15 28.10
C GLN A 179 -5.48 3.35 28.55
N TRP A 180 -5.79 4.53 28.04
CA TRP A 180 -5.09 5.78 28.35
C TRP A 180 -6.08 6.79 28.90
N ASN A 181 -5.81 7.32 30.10
CA ASN A 181 -6.62 8.43 30.62
C ASN A 181 -6.25 9.77 29.94
N GLN A 182 -6.99 10.84 30.23
CA GLN A 182 -6.74 12.19 29.71
C GLN A 182 -5.33 12.76 30.02
N LYS A 183 -4.60 12.20 30.99
CA LYS A 183 -3.20 12.54 31.29
C LYS A 183 -2.20 11.64 30.56
N LEU A 184 -2.67 10.82 29.60
CA LEU A 184 -1.90 9.80 28.89
C LEU A 184 -1.09 8.89 29.83
N LYS A 185 -1.68 8.53 30.97
CA LYS A 185 -1.18 7.44 31.82
C LYS A 185 -1.84 6.12 31.37
N PRO A 186 -1.05 5.07 31.05
CA PRO A 186 -1.59 3.80 30.63
C PRO A 186 -2.04 2.94 31.82
N THR A 187 -3.06 2.12 31.57
CA THR A 187 -3.42 0.92 32.35
C THR A 187 -3.70 -0.22 31.37
N VAL A 188 -3.24 -1.44 31.65
CA VAL A 188 -3.56 -2.59 30.80
C VAL A 188 -5.06 -2.84 30.84
N PHE A 189 -5.72 -2.86 29.67
CA PHE A 189 -7.13 -3.26 29.54
C PHE A 189 -7.24 -4.77 29.76
N THR A 190 -6.53 -5.53 28.92
CA THR A 190 -6.38 -6.98 28.99
C THR A 190 -5.28 -7.43 28.04
N ASN A 191 -4.90 -8.70 28.14
CA ASN A 191 -3.99 -9.39 27.22
C ASN A 191 -4.78 -10.16 26.15
N PHE A 192 -4.28 -10.17 24.92
CA PHE A 192 -4.90 -10.86 23.79
C PHE A 192 -4.07 -12.06 23.30
N PRO A 193 -4.70 -13.05 22.62
CA PRO A 193 -3.98 -14.20 22.06
C PRO A 193 -2.96 -13.85 20.96
N SER A 194 -3.03 -12.65 20.40
CA SER A 194 -2.15 -12.09 19.37
C SER A 194 -2.33 -10.57 19.31
N PRO A 195 -1.46 -9.82 18.58
CA PRO A 195 -1.56 -8.36 18.53
C PRO A 195 -2.90 -7.89 17.98
N VAL A 196 -3.47 -6.89 18.64
CA VAL A 196 -4.70 -6.22 18.19
C VAL A 196 -4.33 -5.10 17.22
N VAL A 197 -4.94 -5.09 16.05
CA VAL A 197 -4.65 -4.13 14.96
C VAL A 197 -5.82 -3.21 14.63
N TYR A 198 -7.03 -3.53 15.11
CA TYR A 198 -8.22 -2.72 14.89
C TYR A 198 -9.23 -2.91 16.03
N ALA A 199 -9.98 -1.85 16.31
CA ALA A 199 -11.12 -1.84 17.22
C ALA A 199 -12.33 -1.19 16.53
N SER A 200 -13.54 -1.69 16.82
CA SER A 200 -14.79 -1.08 16.42
C SER A 200 -15.80 -1.07 17.57
N TYR A 201 -16.75 -0.12 17.50
CA TYR A 201 -17.68 0.21 18.57
C TYR A 201 -19.13 0.04 18.08
N PRO A 202 -19.59 -1.20 17.81
CA PRO A 202 -20.87 -1.46 17.14
C PRO A 202 -22.09 -0.98 17.94
N GLU A 203 -22.00 -1.03 19.28
CA GLU A 203 -23.09 -0.73 20.21
C GLU A 203 -22.55 0.00 21.44
N LYS A 204 -23.40 0.78 22.11
CA LYS A 204 -23.03 1.47 23.35
C LYS A 204 -22.62 0.45 24.42
N ASN A 205 -21.34 0.52 24.82
CA ASN A 205 -20.65 -0.39 25.77
C ASN A 205 -20.13 -1.73 25.20
N LYS A 206 -20.06 -1.90 23.88
CA LYS A 206 -19.50 -3.07 23.21
C LYS A 206 -18.31 -2.66 22.34
N ILE A 207 -17.19 -3.35 22.50
CA ILE A 207 -15.96 -3.12 21.73
C ILE A 207 -15.57 -4.42 21.05
N VAL A 208 -15.30 -4.38 19.75
CA VAL A 208 -14.87 -5.54 18.96
C VAL A 208 -13.44 -5.33 18.49
N PHE A 209 -12.55 -6.26 18.85
CA PHE A 209 -11.14 -6.20 18.51
C PHE A 209 -10.77 -7.24 17.45
N THR A 210 -10.03 -6.81 16.42
CA THR A 210 -9.43 -7.68 15.42
C THR A 210 -8.01 -8.05 15.84
N CYS A 211 -7.77 -9.34 16.09
CA CYS A 211 -6.47 -9.88 16.49
C CYS A 211 -5.80 -10.55 15.28
N ILE A 212 -4.64 -10.03 14.86
CA ILE A 212 -4.02 -10.37 13.57
C ILE A 212 -3.44 -11.81 13.51
N GLY A 213 -3.28 -12.49 14.64
CA GLY A 213 -2.54 -13.74 14.71
C GLY A 213 -1.03 -13.47 14.66
N ASN A 214 -0.47 -13.34 13.46
CA ASN A 214 0.96 -13.15 13.25
C ASN A 214 1.27 -11.81 12.56
N MET A 215 2.28 -11.08 13.06
CA MET A 215 2.75 -9.82 12.46
C MET A 215 3.51 -10.02 11.15
N MET A 216 4.03 -11.22 10.88
CA MET A 216 4.61 -11.60 9.58
C MET A 216 3.54 -12.06 8.59
N ALA A 217 3.65 -11.67 7.32
CA ALA A 217 2.71 -12.04 6.27
C ALA A 217 2.94 -13.49 5.83
N ILE A 218 2.45 -14.43 6.63
CA ILE A 218 2.54 -15.87 6.42
C ILE A 218 1.14 -16.49 6.31
N ASP A 219 1.03 -17.60 5.57
CA ASP A 219 -0.23 -18.28 5.28
C ASP A 219 -0.70 -19.16 6.44
N VAL A 220 -0.90 -18.55 7.61
CA VAL A 220 -1.33 -19.21 8.85
C VAL A 220 -2.61 -18.57 9.38
N ALA A 221 -3.61 -19.40 9.66
CA ALA A 221 -4.93 -18.98 10.14
C ALA A 221 -4.99 -18.97 11.68
N GLU A 222 -4.29 -18.04 12.32
CA GLU A 222 -4.26 -17.86 13.78
C GLU A 222 -5.11 -16.68 14.29
N GLY A 223 -5.60 -15.85 13.36
CA GLY A 223 -6.34 -14.63 13.68
C GLY A 223 -7.71 -14.88 14.30
N LYS A 224 -8.18 -13.90 15.07
CA LYS A 224 -9.43 -13.95 15.84
C LYS A 224 -10.14 -12.61 15.81
N VAL A 225 -11.46 -12.64 16.01
CA VAL A 225 -12.26 -11.44 16.29
C VAL A 225 -13.00 -11.68 17.61
N LEU A 226 -12.81 -10.76 18.56
CA LEU A 226 -13.27 -10.90 19.94
C LEU A 226 -14.11 -9.67 20.35
N ALA A 227 -15.26 -9.88 20.97
CA ALA A 227 -16.11 -8.82 21.48
C ALA A 227 -16.03 -8.74 23.01
N PHE A 228 -15.95 -7.52 23.55
CA PHE A 228 -16.03 -7.23 24.98
C PHE A 228 -17.23 -6.34 25.23
N ASN A 229 -18.09 -6.75 26.16
CA ASN A 229 -19.12 -5.89 26.73
C ASN A 229 -18.58 -5.33 28.05
N LYS A 230 -18.89 -4.08 28.43
CA LYS A 230 -18.40 -3.51 29.71
C LYS A 230 -18.76 -4.32 30.97
N ASN A 231 -19.75 -5.19 30.88
CA ASN A 231 -20.26 -6.00 32.00
C ASN A 231 -19.66 -7.42 32.04
N THR A 232 -18.74 -7.79 31.13
CA THR A 232 -18.21 -9.15 31.00
C THR A 232 -16.69 -9.19 31.16
N GLU A 233 -16.19 -9.98 32.12
CA GLU A 233 -14.75 -10.19 32.35
C GLU A 233 -14.05 -10.97 31.22
N LYS A 234 -14.82 -11.75 30.44
CA LYS A 234 -14.32 -12.58 29.34
C LYS A 234 -14.94 -12.12 28.01
N PRO A 235 -14.17 -12.12 26.91
CA PRO A 235 -14.71 -11.78 25.61
C PRO A 235 -15.55 -12.90 25.00
N ASP A 236 -16.58 -12.51 24.27
CA ASP A 236 -17.28 -13.36 23.32
C ASP A 236 -16.38 -13.56 22.09
N THR A 237 -16.29 -14.80 21.60
CA THR A 237 -15.49 -15.13 20.41
C THR A 237 -16.38 -15.07 19.17
N LEU A 238 -16.26 -13.99 18.39
CA LEU A 238 -17.01 -13.80 17.15
C LEU A 238 -16.47 -14.70 16.03
N SER A 239 -15.15 -14.87 15.95
CA SER A 239 -14.54 -15.83 15.02
C SER A 239 -13.11 -16.21 15.39
N THR A 240 -12.69 -17.39 14.91
CA THR A 240 -11.33 -17.92 15.04
C THR A 240 -10.85 -18.49 13.71
N ASN A 241 -9.58 -18.86 13.66
CA ASN A 241 -8.93 -19.48 12.51
C ASN A 241 -9.11 -18.64 11.24
N LEU A 242 -8.85 -17.33 11.39
CA LEU A 242 -8.89 -16.36 10.30
C LEU A 242 -7.47 -16.16 9.74
N PRO A 243 -7.28 -16.19 8.41
CA PRO A 243 -6.01 -15.81 7.79
C PRO A 243 -5.77 -14.31 7.98
N ARG A 244 -4.91 -13.97 8.95
CA ARG A 244 -4.39 -12.62 9.23
C ARG A 244 -5.44 -11.50 9.04
N PRO A 245 -6.51 -11.48 9.86
CA PRO A 245 -7.55 -10.45 9.78
C PRO A 245 -7.00 -9.10 10.26
N VAL A 246 -7.33 -8.04 9.55
CA VAL A 246 -6.80 -6.69 9.85
C VAL A 246 -7.87 -5.65 10.17
N GLN A 247 -9.14 -5.94 9.87
CA GLN A 247 -10.27 -5.10 10.26
C GLN A 247 -11.54 -5.94 10.44
N SER A 248 -12.41 -5.54 11.37
CA SER A 248 -13.77 -6.08 11.52
C SER A 248 -14.78 -4.96 11.81
N ILE A 249 -15.74 -4.75 10.93
CA ILE A 249 -16.78 -3.71 11.01
C ILE A 249 -18.17 -4.34 11.06
N SER A 250 -19.16 -3.65 11.63
CA SER A 250 -20.51 -4.17 11.87
C SER A 250 -21.59 -3.57 10.97
N ALA A 251 -22.59 -4.38 10.60
CA ALA A 251 -23.88 -3.93 10.08
C ALA A 251 -24.91 -5.06 10.26
N ASP A 252 -26.21 -4.80 10.02
CA ASP A 252 -27.24 -5.84 9.95
C ASP A 252 -27.49 -6.22 8.48
N PHE A 253 -26.68 -7.14 7.93
CA PHE A 253 -26.71 -7.47 6.51
C PHE A 253 -27.94 -8.26 6.08
N ASN A 254 -28.67 -8.86 7.03
CA ASN A 254 -29.86 -9.66 6.74
C ASN A 254 -31.16 -9.17 7.39
N LYS A 255 -31.16 -7.96 7.96
CA LYS A 255 -32.30 -7.26 8.57
C LYS A 255 -33.02 -8.09 9.65
N ASP A 256 -32.28 -8.83 10.48
CA ASP A 256 -32.86 -9.56 11.62
C ASP A 256 -32.69 -8.89 12.99
N GLY A 257 -32.10 -7.68 13.00
CA GLY A 257 -31.87 -6.88 14.20
C GLY A 257 -30.62 -7.26 14.99
N LEU A 258 -29.77 -8.16 14.46
CA LEU A 258 -28.50 -8.53 15.07
C LEU A 258 -27.30 -7.85 14.39
N SER A 259 -26.23 -7.63 15.16
CA SER A 259 -24.98 -7.05 14.67
C SER A 259 -24.11 -8.13 14.02
N ASP A 260 -24.19 -8.27 12.71
CA ASP A 260 -23.23 -9.04 11.92
C ASP A 260 -21.90 -8.28 11.76
N TYR A 261 -20.87 -8.96 11.24
CA TYR A 261 -19.58 -8.34 10.93
C TYR A 261 -19.05 -8.70 9.54
N VAL A 262 -18.44 -7.72 8.87
CA VAL A 262 -17.51 -7.95 7.77
C VAL A 262 -16.09 -7.98 8.30
N VAL A 263 -15.30 -8.97 7.89
CA VAL A 263 -13.90 -9.13 8.30
C VAL A 263 -12.98 -9.15 7.08
N CYS A 264 -12.01 -8.24 7.08
CA CYS A 264 -10.96 -8.16 6.08
C CYS A 264 -9.83 -9.15 6.42
N GLY A 265 -9.84 -10.33 5.79
CA GLY A 265 -8.75 -11.30 5.86
C GLY A 265 -7.66 -11.02 4.83
N PHE A 266 -6.57 -10.41 5.25
CA PHE A 266 -5.47 -10.02 4.35
C PHE A 266 -4.67 -11.24 3.88
N GLY A 267 -4.05 -11.95 4.83
CA GLY A 267 -3.14 -13.08 4.60
C GLY A 267 -1.94 -12.78 3.69
N HIS A 268 -1.47 -13.75 2.89
CA HIS A 268 -0.35 -13.55 1.93
C HIS A 268 -0.58 -14.25 0.58
N ASN A 269 -1.00 -15.52 0.57
CA ASN A 269 -1.58 -16.21 -0.59
C ASN A 269 -2.95 -16.79 -0.26
N ILE A 270 -3.28 -16.98 1.03
CA ILE A 270 -4.63 -17.27 1.53
C ILE A 270 -5.26 -16.00 2.13
N GLY A 271 -6.59 -15.96 2.23
CA GLY A 271 -7.34 -14.80 2.74
C GLY A 271 -8.58 -14.56 1.89
N SER A 272 -9.58 -13.91 2.48
CA SER A 272 -10.87 -13.63 1.84
C SER A 272 -11.54 -12.43 2.54
N LEU A 273 -12.53 -11.84 1.89
CA LEU A 273 -13.50 -10.97 2.58
C LEU A 273 -14.61 -11.85 3.16
N TYR A 274 -14.79 -11.83 4.49
CA TYR A 274 -15.75 -12.67 5.20
C TYR A 274 -16.96 -11.88 5.70
N TRP A 275 -18.12 -12.54 5.74
CA TRP A 275 -19.29 -12.13 6.52
C TRP A 275 -19.46 -13.10 7.69
N LEU A 276 -19.45 -12.57 8.91
CA LEU A 276 -19.79 -13.26 10.14
C LEU A 276 -21.25 -12.92 10.49
N LYS A 277 -22.17 -13.80 10.12
CA LYS A 277 -23.58 -13.66 10.45
C LYS A 277 -23.83 -14.06 11.90
N GLN A 278 -24.41 -13.19 12.71
CA GLN A 278 -24.88 -13.52 14.06
C GLN A 278 -26.14 -14.37 13.97
N LYS A 279 -26.24 -15.40 14.83
CA LYS A 279 -27.45 -16.20 15.01
C LYS A 279 -28.13 -15.83 16.34
N GLN A 280 -29.41 -16.15 16.44
CA GLN A 280 -30.25 -15.87 17.62
C GLN A 280 -29.71 -16.50 18.93
N ASN A 281 -28.81 -17.49 18.84
CA ASN A 281 -28.10 -18.09 19.97
C ASN A 281 -26.72 -17.45 20.25
N HIS A 282 -26.46 -16.26 19.71
CA HIS A 282 -25.19 -15.50 19.76
C HIS A 282 -23.96 -16.21 19.16
N GLN A 283 -24.14 -17.33 18.45
CA GLN A 283 -23.07 -17.95 17.65
C GLN A 283 -22.97 -17.28 16.28
N PHE A 284 -21.80 -17.38 15.65
CA PHE A 284 -21.53 -16.78 14.35
C PHE A 284 -21.36 -17.84 13.26
N GLU A 285 -21.89 -17.55 12.07
CA GLU A 285 -21.68 -18.34 10.86
C GLU A 285 -20.83 -17.56 9.87
N LYS A 286 -19.78 -18.19 9.34
CA LYS A 286 -18.79 -17.53 8.47
C LYS A 286 -19.07 -17.84 7.01
N PHE A 287 -19.50 -16.84 6.27
CA PHE A 287 -19.63 -16.85 4.81
C PHE A 287 -18.44 -16.14 4.16
N ILE A 288 -18.14 -16.49 2.91
CA ILE A 288 -17.14 -15.80 2.09
C ILE A 288 -17.89 -14.87 1.12
N ILE A 289 -17.65 -13.56 1.21
CA ILE A 289 -18.14 -12.57 0.24
C ILE A 289 -17.29 -12.65 -1.03
N ARG A 290 -15.97 -12.77 -0.87
CA ARG A 290 -15.01 -12.85 -1.99
C ARG A 290 -13.78 -13.65 -1.60
N ASP A 291 -13.53 -14.74 -2.33
CA ASP A 291 -12.39 -15.63 -2.12
C ASP A 291 -11.14 -15.18 -2.89
N VAL A 292 -10.57 -14.06 -2.46
CA VAL A 292 -9.30 -13.51 -2.96
C VAL A 292 -8.55 -12.92 -1.75
N PRO A 293 -7.24 -13.17 -1.59
CA PRO A 293 -6.46 -12.57 -0.51
C PRO A 293 -6.32 -11.05 -0.70
N GLY A 294 -5.83 -10.38 0.34
CA GLY A 294 -5.50 -8.96 0.28
C GLY A 294 -6.59 -8.00 0.74
N ALA A 295 -7.73 -8.46 1.26
CA ALA A 295 -8.72 -7.56 1.85
C ALA A 295 -8.12 -6.86 3.09
N ILE A 296 -8.00 -5.52 3.06
CA ILE A 296 -7.36 -4.75 4.15
C ILE A 296 -8.25 -3.73 4.84
N GLN A 297 -9.22 -3.17 4.13
CA GLN A 297 -10.12 -2.17 4.68
C GLN A 297 -11.48 -2.29 4.00
N ALA A 298 -12.54 -2.18 4.78
CA ALA A 298 -13.92 -2.11 4.34
C ALA A 298 -14.65 -0.97 5.07
N ILE A 299 -15.75 -0.56 4.48
CA ILE A 299 -16.78 0.32 5.05
C ILE A 299 -18.16 -0.22 4.63
N THR A 300 -19.18 0.08 5.43
CA THR A 300 -20.58 -0.31 5.20
C THR A 300 -21.45 0.93 5.01
N GLY A 301 -22.48 0.81 4.19
CA GLY A 301 -23.45 1.86 3.90
C GLY A 301 -24.53 1.36 2.96
N ASP A 302 -25.54 2.18 2.66
CA ASP A 302 -26.54 1.90 1.63
C ASP A 302 -26.14 2.67 0.36
N TYR A 303 -25.43 2.00 -0.56
CA TYR A 303 -24.81 2.63 -1.73
C TYR A 303 -25.69 2.58 -2.98
N ASN A 304 -26.79 1.83 -2.96
CA ASN A 304 -27.77 1.75 -4.04
C ASN A 304 -29.15 2.35 -3.67
N HIS A 305 -29.35 2.77 -2.42
CA HIS A 305 -30.58 3.30 -1.85
C HIS A 305 -31.75 2.30 -1.80
N ASP A 306 -31.46 1.00 -1.64
CA ASP A 306 -32.46 -0.05 -1.41
C ASP A 306 -32.73 -0.33 0.09
N GLY A 307 -32.01 0.38 0.97
CA GLY A 307 -32.12 0.29 2.41
C GLY A 307 -31.42 -0.91 3.04
N TRP A 308 -30.67 -1.73 2.29
CA TRP A 308 -29.86 -2.83 2.83
C TRP A 308 -28.39 -2.41 2.96
N PRO A 309 -27.66 -2.87 3.99
CA PRO A 309 -26.23 -2.57 4.08
C PRO A 309 -25.44 -3.30 3.00
N ASP A 310 -24.75 -2.50 2.18
CA ASP A 310 -23.72 -2.88 1.22
C ASP A 310 -22.32 -2.82 1.87
N VAL A 311 -21.30 -3.28 1.15
CA VAL A 311 -19.90 -3.22 1.58
C VAL A 311 -19.03 -2.63 0.47
N MET A 312 -18.22 -1.61 0.77
CA MET A 312 -17.11 -1.21 -0.09
C MET A 312 -15.80 -1.64 0.55
N CYS A 313 -14.90 -2.29 -0.20
CA CYS A 313 -13.66 -2.85 0.32
C CYS A 313 -12.46 -2.64 -0.61
N LEU A 314 -11.34 -2.24 -0.01
CA LEU A 314 -10.01 -2.13 -0.62
C LEU A 314 -9.27 -3.47 -0.48
N PHE A 315 -8.85 -3.99 -1.63
CA PHE A 315 -7.92 -5.10 -1.73
C PHE A 315 -6.53 -4.56 -2.07
N ALA A 316 -5.52 -4.99 -1.33
CA ALA A 316 -4.11 -4.61 -1.45
C ALA A 316 -3.20 -5.78 -1.87
N GLN A 317 -3.78 -6.88 -2.35
CA GLN A 317 -3.02 -8.00 -2.91
C GLN A 317 -3.78 -8.68 -4.05
N ALA A 318 -3.03 -9.34 -4.94
CA ALA A 318 -3.52 -9.97 -6.16
C ALA A 318 -4.28 -8.99 -7.07
N GLN A 319 -5.57 -8.80 -6.85
CA GLN A 319 -6.40 -7.87 -7.62
C GLN A 319 -6.58 -6.55 -6.87
N GLU A 320 -5.48 -5.79 -6.74
CA GLU A 320 -5.47 -4.48 -6.08
C GLU A 320 -6.52 -3.53 -6.66
N GLY A 321 -7.33 -2.93 -5.79
CA GLY A 321 -8.45 -2.09 -6.19
C GLY A 321 -9.52 -1.93 -5.12
N ILE A 322 -10.43 -0.98 -5.38
CA ILE A 322 -11.63 -0.77 -4.57
C ILE A 322 -12.81 -1.45 -5.26
N TRP A 323 -13.57 -2.21 -4.48
CA TRP A 323 -14.67 -3.05 -4.93
C TRP A 323 -15.91 -2.77 -4.10
N LEU A 324 -17.06 -2.72 -4.76
CA LEU A 324 -18.37 -2.55 -4.15
C LEU A 324 -19.12 -3.89 -4.22
N PHE A 325 -19.63 -4.32 -3.07
CA PHE A 325 -20.42 -5.52 -2.89
C PHE A 325 -21.82 -5.07 -2.50
N LEU A 326 -22.72 -5.06 -3.48
CA LEU A 326 -24.11 -4.68 -3.28
C LEU A 326 -24.87 -5.87 -2.70
N ASN A 327 -25.60 -5.67 -1.61
CA ASN A 327 -26.40 -6.70 -0.96
C ASN A 327 -27.46 -7.20 -1.94
N ASN A 328 -27.55 -8.52 -2.13
CA ASN A 328 -28.51 -9.10 -3.06
C ASN A 328 -29.88 -9.37 -2.43
N GLN A 329 -30.07 -9.04 -1.13
CA GLN A 329 -31.30 -9.26 -0.35
C GLN A 329 -31.71 -10.74 -0.16
N HIS A 330 -30.86 -11.67 -0.60
CA HIS A 330 -31.04 -13.13 -0.56
C HIS A 330 -29.90 -13.83 0.20
N GLY A 331 -29.20 -13.12 1.09
CA GLY A 331 -28.08 -13.67 1.88
C GLY A 331 -26.75 -13.76 1.11
N GLY A 332 -26.47 -12.82 0.21
CA GLY A 332 -25.19 -12.69 -0.47
C GLY A 332 -25.00 -11.31 -1.10
N PHE A 333 -23.98 -11.18 -1.95
CA PHE A 333 -23.63 -9.90 -2.57
C PHE A 333 -23.37 -10.05 -4.08
N THR A 334 -23.72 -9.02 -4.85
CA THR A 334 -23.25 -8.83 -6.23
C THR A 334 -22.04 -7.90 -6.23
N THR A 335 -21.04 -8.13 -7.09
CA THR A 335 -19.76 -7.41 -7.05
C THR A 335 -19.57 -6.48 -8.25
N LYS A 336 -19.24 -5.21 -7.98
CA LYS A 336 -18.80 -4.21 -8.96
C LYS A 336 -17.34 -3.80 -8.65
N ASN A 337 -16.48 -3.76 -9.66
CA ASN A 337 -15.18 -3.12 -9.52
C ASN A 337 -15.34 -1.60 -9.69
N LEU A 338 -14.82 -0.81 -8.74
CA LEU A 338 -14.84 0.65 -8.83
C LEU A 338 -13.52 1.18 -9.39
N MET A 339 -12.40 0.69 -8.88
CA MET A 339 -11.06 1.04 -9.35
C MET A 339 -10.12 -0.17 -9.27
N ARG A 340 -9.03 -0.13 -10.05
CA ARG A 340 -7.89 -1.06 -9.93
C ARG A 340 -6.59 -0.31 -9.87
N PHE A 341 -5.64 -0.88 -9.14
CA PHE A 341 -4.30 -0.33 -8.99
C PHE A 341 -3.24 -1.32 -9.49
N LEU A 342 -2.04 -0.83 -9.79
CA LEU A 342 -0.93 -1.69 -10.18
C LEU A 342 -0.35 -2.36 -8.92
N PRO A 343 0.07 -3.63 -8.98
CA PRO A 343 0.58 -4.38 -7.82
C PRO A 343 1.89 -3.84 -7.21
N VAL A 344 2.45 -2.78 -7.79
CA VAL A 344 3.66 -2.09 -7.31
C VAL A 344 3.36 -0.82 -6.52
N PHE A 345 2.09 -0.41 -6.45
CA PHE A 345 1.65 0.77 -5.70
C PHE A 345 1.60 0.53 -4.19
N GLY A 346 1.27 -0.69 -3.76
CA GLY A 346 1.12 -1.01 -2.33
C GLY A 346 -0.03 -0.21 -1.71
N SER A 347 -1.26 -0.49 -2.14
CA SER A 347 -2.48 0.10 -1.56
C SER A 347 -2.53 -0.09 -0.03
N ASN A 348 -2.88 0.94 0.75
CA ASN A 348 -2.96 0.79 2.22
C ASN A 348 -4.22 1.35 2.87
N SER A 349 -4.81 2.43 2.34
CA SER A 349 -6.04 2.96 2.92
C SER A 349 -6.91 3.68 1.91
N PHE A 350 -8.19 3.77 2.25
CA PHE A 350 -9.12 4.71 1.63
C PHE A 350 -10.09 5.29 2.65
N GLN A 351 -10.69 6.43 2.32
CA GLN A 351 -11.81 7.02 3.02
C GLN A 351 -12.79 7.58 1.98
N ILE A 352 -14.08 7.55 2.31
CA ILE A 352 -15.14 8.19 1.54
C ILE A 352 -15.51 9.50 2.23
N ALA A 353 -15.50 10.60 1.49
CA ALA A 353 -15.95 11.92 1.92
C ALA A 353 -16.24 12.79 0.67
N ASP A 354 -17.02 13.86 0.82
CA ASP A 354 -17.31 14.83 -0.24
C ASP A 354 -16.30 15.98 -0.15
N PHE A 355 -15.28 16.00 -1.02
CA PHE A 355 -14.18 16.98 -0.96
C PHE A 355 -14.43 18.26 -1.78
N ASN A 356 -15.50 18.29 -2.58
CA ASN A 356 -15.85 19.44 -3.40
C ASN A 356 -17.26 20.00 -3.11
N HIS A 357 -17.95 19.43 -2.12
CA HIS A 357 -19.31 19.75 -1.70
C HIS A 357 -20.36 19.62 -2.82
N ASP A 358 -20.16 18.66 -3.74
CA ASP A 358 -21.11 18.41 -4.84
C ASP A 358 -22.22 17.38 -4.49
N GLY A 359 -22.15 16.79 -3.30
CA GLY A 359 -23.10 15.81 -2.78
C GLY A 359 -22.80 14.35 -3.19
N ASN A 360 -21.80 14.11 -4.04
CA ASN A 360 -21.35 12.77 -4.40
C ASN A 360 -20.13 12.38 -3.55
N PRO A 361 -20.16 11.24 -2.83
CA PRO A 361 -18.99 10.85 -2.03
C PRO A 361 -17.80 10.45 -2.91
N ASP A 362 -16.67 11.12 -2.70
CA ASP A 362 -15.38 10.91 -3.37
C ASP A 362 -14.52 9.84 -2.67
N ILE A 363 -13.35 9.53 -3.23
CA ILE A 363 -12.35 8.64 -2.62
C ILE A 363 -11.05 9.38 -2.33
N LEU A 364 -10.72 9.51 -1.04
CA LEU A 364 -9.34 9.69 -0.56
C LEU A 364 -8.66 8.31 -0.53
N TYR A 365 -7.47 8.17 -1.11
CA TYR A 365 -6.74 6.90 -1.21
C TYR A 365 -5.23 7.10 -0.96
N THR A 366 -4.61 6.12 -0.28
CA THR A 366 -3.15 6.09 -0.08
C THR A 366 -2.52 4.82 -0.58
N CYS A 367 -1.34 4.97 -1.17
CA CYS A 367 -0.46 3.86 -1.49
C CYS A 367 1.00 4.17 -1.17
N GLY A 368 1.72 3.16 -0.71
CA GLY A 368 3.01 3.34 -0.08
C GLY A 368 3.55 2.14 0.67
N ASP A 369 2.90 0.96 0.64
CA ASP A 369 3.59 -0.24 1.14
C ASP A 369 4.83 -0.48 0.29
N ASN A 370 5.92 -0.81 0.95
CA ASN A 370 7.19 -1.01 0.30
C ASN A 370 7.92 -2.25 0.82
N SER A 371 7.21 -3.17 1.49
CA SER A 371 7.81 -4.34 2.13
C SER A 371 7.87 -5.59 1.24
N ASP A 372 7.32 -5.52 0.02
CA ASP A 372 7.33 -6.59 -1.00
C ASP A 372 8.67 -6.66 -1.80
N TYR A 373 8.70 -7.35 -2.94
CA TYR A 373 9.87 -7.53 -3.83
C TYR A 373 10.42 -6.23 -4.48
N SER A 374 9.91 -5.04 -4.15
CA SER A 374 10.24 -3.78 -4.83
C SER A 374 10.54 -2.64 -3.85
N LYS A 375 11.50 -2.86 -2.95
CA LYS A 375 11.81 -2.01 -1.77
C LYS A 375 12.54 -0.69 -2.09
N ILE A 376 12.00 0.08 -3.03
CA ILE A 376 12.58 1.34 -3.52
C ILE A 376 11.61 2.50 -3.32
N LEU A 377 12.12 3.73 -3.22
CA LEU A 377 11.26 4.92 -3.25
C LEU A 377 10.61 5.06 -4.63
N LYS A 378 9.31 5.32 -4.67
CA LYS A 378 8.48 5.27 -5.88
C LYS A 378 7.74 6.60 -6.07
N PRO A 379 7.85 7.24 -7.25
CA PRO A 379 7.29 8.58 -7.50
C PRO A 379 5.76 8.64 -7.49
N TYR A 380 5.09 7.49 -7.42
CA TYR A 380 3.64 7.32 -7.33
C TYR A 380 3.17 6.85 -5.94
N HIS A 381 4.06 6.75 -4.94
CA HIS A 381 3.63 6.63 -3.55
C HIS A 381 3.10 7.98 -3.05
N GLY A 382 2.02 7.98 -2.31
CA GLY A 382 1.43 9.19 -1.77
C GLY A 382 -0.07 9.14 -1.53
N MET A 383 -0.65 10.34 -1.47
CA MET A 383 -2.06 10.61 -1.24
C MET A 383 -2.73 11.01 -2.55
N TYR A 384 -3.90 10.45 -2.81
CA TYR A 384 -4.72 10.71 -4.00
C TYR A 384 -6.14 11.08 -3.58
N ILE A 385 -6.77 12.01 -4.32
CA ILE A 385 -8.23 12.21 -4.26
C ILE A 385 -8.80 11.96 -5.65
N TYR A 386 -9.81 11.10 -5.70
CA TYR A 386 -10.56 10.77 -6.89
C TYR A 386 -12.00 11.28 -6.73
N LEU A 387 -12.37 12.30 -7.51
CA LEU A 387 -13.73 12.83 -7.50
C LEU A 387 -14.71 11.85 -8.15
N ASN A 388 -15.89 11.73 -7.57
CA ASN A 388 -16.98 10.91 -8.08
C ASN A 388 -17.76 11.69 -9.15
N GLN A 389 -17.69 11.24 -10.40
CA GLN A 389 -18.41 11.85 -11.54
C GLN A 389 -19.85 11.32 -11.67
N GLY A 390 -20.43 10.86 -10.57
CA GLY A 390 -21.71 10.15 -10.50
C GLY A 390 -21.59 8.64 -10.78
N ASN A 391 -22.57 7.87 -10.30
CA ASN A 391 -22.67 6.40 -10.51
C ASN A 391 -21.41 5.59 -10.10
N PHE A 392 -20.63 6.12 -9.15
CA PHE A 392 -19.33 5.57 -8.71
C PHE A 392 -18.30 5.50 -9.85
N GLN A 393 -18.24 6.53 -10.71
CA GLN A 393 -17.23 6.69 -11.75
C GLN A 393 -16.17 7.69 -11.28
N PHE A 394 -15.00 7.20 -10.90
CA PHE A 394 -13.99 7.99 -10.20
C PHE A 394 -12.91 8.57 -11.13
N LYS A 395 -12.63 9.87 -10.98
CA LYS A 395 -11.60 10.59 -11.74
C LYS A 395 -10.54 11.14 -10.78
N LYS A 396 -9.27 10.79 -10.99
CA LYS A 396 -8.16 11.37 -10.21
C LYS A 396 -8.10 12.89 -10.43
N SER A 397 -8.31 13.65 -9.36
CA SER A 397 -8.29 15.12 -9.38
C SER A 397 -7.11 15.69 -8.58
N TYR A 398 -6.67 15.02 -7.52
CA TYR A 398 -5.51 15.44 -6.72
C TYR A 398 -4.49 14.29 -6.55
N PHE A 399 -3.21 14.66 -6.44
CA PHE A 399 -2.13 13.77 -6.04
C PHE A 399 -1.00 14.55 -5.36
N TYR A 400 -0.55 14.07 -4.19
CA TYR A 400 0.62 14.59 -3.51
C TYR A 400 1.61 13.45 -3.21
N PRO A 401 2.89 13.55 -3.64
CA PRO A 401 3.88 12.49 -3.49
C PRO A 401 4.39 12.40 -2.04
N ILE A 402 4.10 11.27 -1.39
CA ILE A 402 4.58 10.94 -0.04
C ILE A 402 5.13 9.52 -0.09
N ASP A 403 6.46 9.42 -0.11
CA ASP A 403 7.14 8.14 0.00
C ASP A 403 6.66 7.40 1.25
N GLY A 404 6.16 6.18 1.05
CA GLY A 404 5.76 5.30 2.14
C GLY A 404 4.40 5.56 2.77
N CYS A 405 3.52 6.34 2.13
CA CYS A 405 2.19 6.71 2.66
C CYS A 405 1.30 5.49 2.95
N THR A 406 0.99 5.26 4.23
CA THR A 406 0.21 4.10 4.69
C THR A 406 -1.18 4.45 5.20
N LYS A 407 -1.45 5.69 5.59
CA LYS A 407 -2.81 6.13 5.92
C LYS A 407 -2.99 7.62 5.69
N ALA A 408 -4.18 7.99 5.23
CA ALA A 408 -4.71 9.34 5.31
C ALA A 408 -6.07 9.31 6.04
N MET A 409 -6.40 10.37 6.75
CA MET A 409 -7.71 10.59 7.37
C MET A 409 -8.12 12.05 7.18
N ALA A 410 -9.32 12.26 6.65
CA ALA A 410 -9.91 13.58 6.43
C ALA A 410 -10.96 13.91 7.49
N ALA A 411 -10.95 15.16 7.92
CA ALA A 411 -11.91 15.79 8.83
C ALA A 411 -11.79 17.31 8.67
N ASP A 412 -12.79 18.04 9.15
CA ASP A 412 -12.71 19.50 9.35
C ASP A 412 -11.99 19.76 10.69
N PHE A 413 -10.70 20.10 10.69
CA PHE A 413 -9.93 20.30 11.91
C PHE A 413 -9.94 21.74 12.40
N ASP A 414 -9.98 22.71 11.50
CA ASP A 414 -9.99 24.12 11.86
C ASP A 414 -11.42 24.72 11.99
N ASN A 415 -12.45 23.92 11.68
CA ASN A 415 -13.88 24.23 11.72
C ASN A 415 -14.26 25.35 10.71
N ASP A 416 -13.72 25.33 9.48
CA ASP A 416 -14.15 26.23 8.39
C ASP A 416 -15.27 25.67 7.50
N GLY A 417 -15.52 24.36 7.58
CA GLY A 417 -16.54 23.66 6.81
C GLY A 417 -16.02 22.84 5.61
N ASP A 418 -14.72 22.90 5.30
CA ASP A 418 -14.08 22.03 4.33
C ASP A 418 -13.37 20.82 4.99
N LEU A 419 -12.62 20.00 4.23
CA LEU A 419 -11.96 18.79 4.71
C LEU A 419 -10.44 18.83 4.54
N ASP A 420 -9.74 19.16 5.63
CA ASP A 420 -8.30 18.91 5.75
C ASP A 420 -7.97 17.41 5.68
N VAL A 421 -6.68 17.09 5.55
CA VAL A 421 -6.19 15.70 5.62
C VAL A 421 -4.95 15.54 6.50
N ALA A 422 -4.99 14.60 7.45
CA ALA A 422 -3.82 14.10 8.15
C ALA A 422 -3.28 12.84 7.46
N THR A 423 -1.95 12.70 7.36
CA THR A 423 -1.29 11.52 6.74
C THR A 423 -0.15 10.96 7.58
N ILE A 424 0.06 9.64 7.50
CA ILE A 424 1.26 8.97 8.00
C ILE A 424 1.96 8.17 6.90
N ALA A 425 3.29 8.06 7.02
CA ALA A 425 4.12 7.32 6.08
C ALA A 425 5.12 6.41 6.80
N PHE A 426 4.80 5.11 6.90
CA PHE A 426 5.60 4.13 7.63
C PHE A 426 6.91 3.75 6.91
N PHE A 427 6.93 3.79 5.57
CA PHE A 427 8.11 3.48 4.74
C PHE A 427 8.75 4.72 4.11
N SER A 428 8.68 5.86 4.81
CA SER A 428 9.16 7.14 4.27
C SER A 428 10.68 7.20 4.11
N ASP A 429 11.14 8.20 3.36
CA ASP A 429 12.56 8.52 3.23
C ASP A 429 13.10 9.16 4.52
N PHE A 430 13.25 8.35 5.57
CA PHE A 430 13.77 8.81 6.86
C PHE A 430 15.23 9.27 6.80
N LYS A 431 15.95 9.00 5.70
CA LYS A 431 17.33 9.42 5.52
C LYS A 431 17.44 10.87 5.04
N ASN A 432 16.65 11.28 4.04
CA ASN A 432 16.74 12.63 3.46
C ASN A 432 15.52 13.52 3.78
N ASN A 433 14.37 12.95 4.11
CA ASN A 433 13.10 13.65 4.32
C ASN A 433 12.30 13.16 5.57
N PRO A 434 12.92 12.99 6.76
CA PRO A 434 12.27 12.33 7.91
C PRO A 434 10.99 13.02 8.41
N SER A 435 10.82 14.32 8.18
CA SER A 435 9.58 15.04 8.54
C SER A 435 8.37 14.64 7.70
N LYS A 436 8.54 13.93 6.57
CA LYS A 436 7.41 13.40 5.77
C LYS A 436 6.76 12.15 6.37
N GLY A 437 7.27 11.62 7.48
CA GLY A 437 6.63 10.53 8.23
C GLY A 437 5.23 10.86 8.74
N PHE A 438 4.92 12.15 8.91
CA PHE A 438 3.57 12.68 9.14
C PHE A 438 3.42 14.04 8.42
N ILE A 439 2.31 14.26 7.73
CA ILE A 439 2.00 15.55 7.09
C ILE A 439 0.51 15.86 7.32
N TYR A 440 0.21 17.05 7.81
CA TYR A 440 -1.13 17.64 7.82
C TYR A 440 -1.32 18.48 6.55
N PHE A 441 -2.53 18.52 6.00
CA PHE A 441 -2.87 19.26 4.79
C PHE A 441 -4.06 20.16 5.12
N GLU A 442 -3.78 21.42 5.40
CA GLU A 442 -4.81 22.46 5.53
C GLU A 442 -5.42 22.68 4.14
N GLN A 443 -6.74 22.63 4.01
CA GLN A 443 -7.39 23.01 2.76
C GLN A 443 -7.90 24.45 2.90
N GLU A 444 -7.78 25.24 1.83
CA GLU A 444 -8.23 26.64 1.80
C GLU A 444 -9.36 26.87 0.77
N GLN A 445 -9.46 25.95 -0.20
CA GLN A 445 -10.43 25.90 -1.29
C GLN A 445 -10.52 24.44 -1.78
N PRO A 446 -11.63 24.02 -2.43
CA PRO A 446 -11.79 22.66 -2.93
C PRO A 446 -10.58 22.12 -3.72
N LEU A 447 -9.95 21.07 -3.16
CA LEU A 447 -8.73 20.41 -3.62
C LEU A 447 -7.45 21.25 -3.65
N HIS A 448 -7.42 22.42 -3.00
CA HIS A 448 -6.24 23.25 -2.80
C HIS A 448 -5.72 23.15 -1.36
N PHE A 449 -4.65 22.38 -1.18
CA PHE A 449 -4.08 22.08 0.13
C PHE A 449 -2.72 22.73 0.36
N ILE A 450 -2.52 23.35 1.54
CA ILE A 450 -1.22 23.72 2.10
C ILE A 450 -0.70 22.53 2.95
N PRO A 451 0.47 21.94 2.63
CA PRO A 451 1.04 20.87 3.43
C PRO A 451 1.87 21.40 4.59
N HIS A 452 1.67 20.87 5.80
CA HIS A 452 2.42 21.17 7.02
C HIS A 452 3.17 19.93 7.51
N THR A 453 4.51 20.03 7.53
CA THR A 453 5.40 19.00 8.09
C THR A 453 5.62 19.21 9.58
N VAL A 454 4.62 18.83 10.39
CA VAL A 454 4.64 18.93 11.85
C VAL A 454 5.86 18.17 12.41
N PRO A 455 6.69 18.75 13.31
CA PRO A 455 8.02 18.23 13.66
C PRO A 455 7.98 17.06 14.67
N VAL A 456 7.19 16.02 14.36
CA VAL A 456 6.95 14.87 15.23
C VAL A 456 7.88 13.68 14.95
N ASN A 457 8.67 13.72 13.87
CA ASN A 457 9.52 12.61 13.41
C ASN A 457 10.60 12.15 14.41
N GLN A 458 10.84 12.89 15.51
CA GLN A 458 11.73 12.50 16.60
C GLN A 458 11.04 11.67 17.70
N TYR A 459 9.70 11.58 17.69
CA TYR A 459 8.92 10.91 18.73
C TYR A 459 8.51 9.48 18.39
N GLY A 460 8.56 9.09 17.10
CA GLY A 460 8.24 7.74 16.68
C GLY A 460 8.21 7.57 15.15
N ARG A 461 7.95 6.33 14.72
CA ARG A 461 7.65 5.94 13.34
C ARG A 461 6.23 5.39 13.28
N TRP A 462 5.35 6.14 12.64
CA TRP A 462 3.90 5.95 12.75
C TRP A 462 3.38 4.85 11.83
N ILE A 463 2.82 3.78 12.41
CA ILE A 463 2.19 2.68 11.65
C ILE A 463 0.67 2.78 11.64
N CYS A 464 0.10 3.35 12.70
CA CYS A 464 -1.33 3.54 12.87
C CYS A 464 -1.62 4.98 13.35
N MET A 465 -2.79 5.47 12.97
CA MET A 465 -3.30 6.80 13.28
C MET A 465 -4.81 6.69 13.44
N ASP A 466 -5.36 7.49 14.35
CA ASP A 466 -6.80 7.69 14.52
C ASP A 466 -7.08 9.19 14.71
N VAL A 467 -8.26 9.65 14.26
CA VAL A 467 -8.67 11.06 14.26
C VAL A 467 -10.08 11.15 14.83
N ASN A 468 -10.20 11.75 16.01
CA ASN A 468 -11.42 11.77 16.82
C ASN A 468 -11.28 12.81 17.94
N ASP A 469 -12.38 13.26 18.54
CA ASP A 469 -12.34 14.11 19.73
C ASP A 469 -11.88 13.29 20.95
N TRP A 470 -10.62 13.49 21.36
CA TRP A 470 -9.98 12.81 22.49
C TRP A 470 -10.11 13.60 23.80
N ASN A 471 -10.18 14.92 23.72
CA ASN A 471 -10.15 15.81 24.89
C ASN A 471 -11.52 16.33 25.34
N HIS A 472 -12.55 16.16 24.50
CA HIS A 472 -13.94 16.62 24.65
C HIS A 472 -14.17 18.12 24.50
N ASP A 473 -13.44 18.76 23.58
CA ASP A 473 -13.67 20.15 23.15
C ASP A 473 -14.42 20.29 21.81
N ASN A 474 -14.93 19.16 21.27
CA ASN A 474 -15.61 19.00 19.98
C ASN A 474 -14.71 19.26 18.75
N LYS A 475 -13.40 19.03 18.86
CA LYS A 475 -12.48 19.10 17.69
C LYS A 475 -11.81 17.74 17.45
N PRO A 476 -11.50 17.40 16.19
CA PRO A 476 -10.72 16.20 15.91
C PRO A 476 -9.27 16.40 16.39
N ASP A 477 -8.86 15.62 17.38
CA ASP A 477 -7.47 15.41 17.77
C ASP A 477 -6.87 14.27 16.93
N ILE A 478 -5.54 14.21 16.77
CA ILE A 478 -4.85 13.12 16.06
C ILE A 478 -4.06 12.28 17.06
N VAL A 479 -4.28 10.97 17.09
CA VAL A 479 -3.43 10.03 17.85
C VAL A 479 -2.54 9.26 16.89
N LEU A 480 -1.23 9.24 17.16
CA LEU A 480 -0.23 8.55 16.32
C LEU A 480 0.44 7.42 17.10
N GLY A 481 0.34 6.19 16.59
CA GLY A 481 0.90 4.98 17.20
C GLY A 481 2.27 4.60 16.62
N ASN A 482 3.27 4.48 17.48
CA ASN A 482 4.66 4.24 17.12
C ASN A 482 5.00 2.74 17.02
N PHE A 483 5.57 2.32 15.90
CA PHE A 483 6.16 0.99 15.73
C PHE A 483 7.66 1.15 15.47
N SER A 484 8.43 1.16 16.54
CA SER A 484 9.79 1.75 16.59
C SER A 484 10.87 0.95 15.86
N MET A 485 10.70 -0.36 15.66
CA MET A 485 11.68 -1.25 15.03
C MET A 485 11.04 -2.27 14.07
N GLY A 486 11.86 -3.03 13.32
CA GLY A 486 11.39 -3.97 12.30
C GLY A 486 10.93 -3.28 11.01
N PHE A 487 10.67 -4.05 9.96
CA PHE A 487 10.14 -3.57 8.67
C PHE A 487 10.88 -2.35 8.08
N ASN A 488 12.19 -2.24 8.33
CA ASN A 488 12.98 -1.12 7.81
C ASN A 488 13.59 -1.51 6.46
N ASN A 489 13.27 -0.73 5.41
CA ASN A 489 13.73 -0.95 4.05
C ASN A 489 14.95 -0.06 3.68
N ILE A 490 15.54 0.64 4.67
CA ILE A 490 16.72 1.47 4.48
C ILE A 490 17.93 0.77 5.10
N ASP A 491 18.81 0.22 4.27
CA ASP A 491 19.99 -0.52 4.71
C ASP A 491 20.90 0.31 5.62
N GLY A 492 21.30 -0.29 6.75
CA GLY A 492 22.18 0.32 7.75
C GLY A 492 21.60 1.54 8.47
N PHE A 493 20.32 1.90 8.26
CA PHE A 493 19.71 3.06 8.89
C PHE A 493 19.56 2.86 10.40
N LYS A 494 20.05 3.84 11.16
CA LYS A 494 19.90 3.92 12.61
C LYS A 494 18.76 4.88 12.95
N PRO A 495 17.69 4.41 13.63
CA PRO A 495 16.62 5.28 14.11
C PRO A 495 17.14 6.49 14.89
N ASN A 496 16.57 7.66 14.59
CA ASN A 496 16.75 8.91 15.33
C ASN A 496 15.47 9.34 16.08
N TRP A 497 14.41 8.53 16.02
CA TRP A 497 13.19 8.69 16.80
C TRP A 497 13.29 7.99 18.16
N ASN A 498 12.44 8.40 19.10
CA ASN A 498 12.26 7.71 20.36
C ASN A 498 11.76 6.26 20.12
N LEU A 499 12.53 5.28 20.61
CA LEU A 499 12.26 3.85 20.43
C LEU A 499 11.25 3.28 21.45
N LYS A 500 10.87 4.02 22.48
CA LYS A 500 10.08 3.55 23.64
C LYS A 500 8.71 4.20 23.71
N LEU A 501 8.58 5.46 23.31
CA LEU A 501 7.32 6.20 23.35
C LEU A 501 6.24 5.53 22.49
N PRO A 502 5.15 4.98 23.06
CA PRO A 502 4.21 4.14 22.30
C PRO A 502 3.26 4.94 21.41
N LEU A 503 2.85 6.13 21.85
CA LEU A 503 2.00 7.01 21.08
C LEU A 503 2.26 8.48 21.44
N ILE A 504 1.77 9.37 20.58
CA ILE A 504 1.58 10.79 20.89
C ILE A 504 0.16 11.21 20.50
N VAL A 505 -0.31 12.31 21.08
CA VAL A 505 -1.53 13.00 20.63
C VAL A 505 -1.14 14.39 20.14
N LEU A 506 -1.62 14.76 18.97
CA LEU A 506 -1.59 16.12 18.47
C LEU A 506 -2.94 16.72 18.84
N GLN A 507 -2.96 17.46 19.97
CA GLN A 507 -4.15 18.13 20.43
C GLN A 507 -4.45 19.28 19.48
N ASN A 508 -5.66 19.33 18.95
CA ASN A 508 -6.13 20.41 18.11
C ASN A 508 -6.34 21.69 18.93
N THR A 509 -5.77 22.79 18.48
CA THR A 509 -5.84 24.10 19.15
C THR A 509 -6.27 25.24 18.22
N SER A 510 -6.97 24.92 17.12
CA SER A 510 -7.67 25.90 16.29
C SER A 510 -8.54 26.83 17.15
N PRO A 511 -8.72 28.12 16.80
CA PRO A 511 -9.64 28.99 17.50
C PRO A 511 -11.08 28.47 17.35
N LYS A 512 -11.95 28.73 18.33
CA LYS A 512 -13.40 28.60 18.09
C LYS A 512 -13.82 29.76 17.20
N LYS A 513 -14.34 29.46 16.01
CA LYS A 513 -15.00 30.42 15.11
C LYS A 513 -16.38 30.80 15.65
#